data_AF-A0A2V8R822-F1
#
_entry.id   AF-A0A2V8R822-F1
#
_cell.length_a   1.000
_cell.length_b   1.000
_cell.length_c   1.000
_cell.angle_alpha   90.00
_cell.angle_beta   90.00
_cell.angle_gamma   90.00
#
_symmetry.space_group_name_H-M   'P 1'
#
loop_
_entity.id
_entity.type
_entity.pdbx_description
1 polymer ?
#
loop_
_entity_poly.entity_id
_entity_poly.type
_entity_poly.pdbx_seq_one_letter_code
_entity_poly.pdbx_strand_id
1 'polypeptide(L)'
;MKSPARIVAGLSLCLLFMAGVAAAQNLQSARLGDFKLESGEVIRDCRVGYRTFGALNGERSNAILFPTWASGTTEQLMSNFGAGRLVDTSKYYVIAVDALGNG
;
A
#
# COMPACT_ATOMS: atom_id res chain seq x y z
N MET A 1 -2.28 19.35 -44.17
CA MET A 1 -1.02 19.27 -43.40
C MET A 1 -1.35 19.46 -41.91
N LYS A 2 -1.49 18.37 -41.15
CA LYS A 2 -1.91 18.40 -39.74
C LYS A 2 -0.68 18.76 -38.88
N SER A 3 -0.75 19.87 -38.13
CA SER A 3 0.35 20.39 -37.31
C SER A 3 0.84 19.33 -36.28
N PRO A 4 2.17 19.10 -36.17
CA PRO A 4 2.74 18.12 -35.24
C PRO A 4 2.47 18.44 -33.77
N ALA A 5 2.12 19.69 -33.44
CA ALA A 5 1.80 20.12 -32.08
C ALA A 5 0.53 19.45 -31.50
N ARG A 6 -0.43 19.06 -32.35
CA ARG A 6 -1.67 18.38 -31.91
C ARG A 6 -1.45 16.91 -31.55
N ILE A 7 -0.41 16.30 -32.10
CA ILE A 7 -0.06 14.89 -31.86
C ILE A 7 0.73 14.77 -30.55
N VAL A 8 1.65 15.72 -30.30
CA VAL A 8 2.43 15.79 -29.05
C VAL A 8 1.54 16.10 -27.83
N ALA A 9 0.58 17.02 -27.96
CA ALA A 9 -0.37 17.33 -26.89
C ALA A 9 -1.29 16.14 -26.54
N GLY A 10 -1.67 15.34 -27.54
CA GLY A 10 -2.48 14.13 -27.34
C GLY A 10 -1.71 13.00 -26.62
N LEU A 11 -0.42 12.81 -26.92
CA LEU A 11 0.42 11.81 -26.24
C LEU A 11 0.75 12.20 -24.79
N SER A 12 1.00 13.48 -24.51
CA SER A 12 1.24 13.95 -23.13
C SER A 12 0.00 13.81 -22.24
N LEU A 13 -1.21 13.93 -22.81
CA LEU A 13 -2.45 13.76 -22.05
C LEU A 13 -2.77 12.29 -21.73
N CYS A 14 -2.33 11.33 -22.57
CA CYS A 14 -2.45 9.89 -22.28
C CYS A 14 -1.44 9.40 -21.23
N LEU A 15 -0.24 9.97 -21.17
CA LEU A 15 0.76 9.63 -20.13
C LEU A 15 0.36 10.11 -18.73
N LEU A 16 -0.47 11.15 -18.64
CA LEU A 16 -1.02 11.64 -17.37
C LEU A 16 -2.17 10.78 -16.80
N PHE A 17 -2.72 9.84 -17.59
CA PHE A 17 -3.85 9.01 -17.18
C PHE A 17 -3.46 7.64 -16.59
N MET A 18 -2.18 7.26 -16.58
CA MET A 18 -1.71 6.01 -15.97
C MET A 18 -1.54 6.06 -14.45
N ALA A 19 -1.78 7.20 -13.79
CA ALA A 19 -1.52 7.37 -12.36
C ALA A 19 -2.65 6.86 -11.42
N GLY A 20 -3.73 6.28 -11.96
CA GLY A 20 -5.00 6.20 -11.22
C GLY A 20 -5.47 4.84 -10.72
N VAL A 21 -4.83 3.72 -11.10
CA VAL A 21 -5.31 2.41 -10.63
C VAL A 21 -4.53 2.04 -9.36
N ALA A 22 -5.02 2.49 -8.21
CA ALA A 22 -4.57 2.07 -6.88
C ALA A 22 -4.98 0.62 -6.61
N ALA A 23 -4.47 -0.31 -7.42
CA ALA A 23 -4.40 -1.71 -7.04
C ALA A 23 -3.43 -1.83 -5.85
N ALA A 24 -3.68 -2.78 -4.95
CA ALA A 24 -2.74 -3.08 -3.89
C ALA A 24 -1.35 -3.34 -4.49
N GLN A 25 -0.30 -2.85 -3.84
CA GLN A 25 1.02 -3.40 -4.13
C GLN A 25 1.04 -4.89 -3.78
N ASN A 26 1.90 -5.66 -4.46
CA ASN A 26 2.17 -7.05 -4.10
C ASN A 26 2.58 -7.14 -2.61
N LEU A 27 2.45 -8.32 -2.00
CA LEU A 27 2.93 -8.55 -0.64
C LEU A 27 4.40 -8.13 -0.52
N GLN A 28 4.69 -7.25 0.43
CA GLN A 28 6.03 -6.81 0.79
C GLN A 28 6.41 -7.39 2.15
N SER A 29 7.71 -7.46 2.42
CA SER A 29 8.25 -7.92 3.70
C SER A 29 9.14 -6.84 4.32
N ALA A 30 8.80 -6.41 5.53
CA ALA A 30 9.63 -5.52 6.34
C ALA A 30 10.49 -6.36 7.28
N ARG A 31 11.80 -6.09 7.32
CA ARG A 31 12.72 -6.78 8.22
C ARG A 31 12.81 -6.02 9.54
N LEU A 32 12.42 -6.68 10.63
CA LEU A 32 12.57 -6.16 11.99
C LEU A 32 13.86 -6.66 12.67
N GLY A 33 14.54 -7.65 12.07
CA GLY A 33 15.76 -8.23 12.63
C GLY A 33 15.46 -9.12 13.84
N ASP A 34 16.36 -9.18 14.80
CA ASP A 34 16.13 -9.97 16.01
C ASP A 34 15.15 -9.22 16.93
N PHE A 35 13.91 -9.68 16.96
CA PHE A 35 12.81 -8.99 17.63
C PHE A 35 12.55 -9.63 19.00
N LYS A 36 12.81 -8.86 20.07
CA LYS A 36 12.56 -9.29 21.44
C LYS A 36 11.07 -9.14 21.78
N LEU A 37 10.46 -10.22 22.23
CA LEU A 37 9.07 -10.26 22.65
C LEU A 37 8.91 -9.80 24.10
N GLU A 38 7.68 -9.46 24.48
CA GLU A 38 7.33 -9.16 25.86
C GLU A 38 7.59 -10.36 26.80
N SER A 39 7.49 -11.60 26.29
CA SER A 39 7.85 -12.82 27.05
C SER A 39 9.34 -12.90 27.40
N GLY A 40 10.19 -12.06 26.79
CA GLY A 40 11.65 -12.10 26.91
C GLY A 40 12.34 -12.98 25.86
N GLU A 41 11.58 -13.80 25.12
CA GLU A 41 12.09 -14.59 23.99
C GLU A 41 12.41 -13.71 22.77
N VAL A 42 13.12 -14.27 21.79
CA VAL A 42 13.55 -13.55 20.59
C VAL A 42 13.12 -14.30 19.33
N ILE A 43 12.41 -13.62 18.44
CA ILE A 43 12.21 -14.07 17.06
C ILE A 43 13.44 -13.62 16.25
N ARG A 44 14.24 -14.58 15.79
CA ARG A 44 15.43 -14.31 14.96
C ARG A 44 15.02 -14.00 13.52
N ASP A 45 15.68 -13.02 12.91
CA ASP A 45 15.37 -12.52 11.55
C ASP A 45 13.85 -12.25 11.34
N CYS A 46 13.20 -11.64 12.33
CA CYS A 46 11.78 -11.34 12.30
C CYS A 46 11.43 -10.47 11.08
N ARG A 47 10.37 -10.87 10.40
CA ARG A 47 9.83 -10.22 9.19
C ARG A 47 8.32 -10.07 9.34
N VAL A 48 7.79 -9.00 8.76
CA VAL A 48 6.36 -8.71 8.76
C VAL A 48 5.88 -8.48 7.34
N GLY A 49 4.82 -9.18 6.96
CA GLY A 49 4.12 -9.00 5.70
C GLY A 49 3.30 -7.71 5.72
N TYR A 50 3.32 -6.95 4.62
CA TYR A 50 2.45 -5.78 4.49
C TYR A 50 2.11 -5.49 3.02
N ARG A 51 1.03 -4.75 2.81
CA ARG A 51 0.63 -4.18 1.52
C ARG A 51 0.35 -2.69 1.68
N THR A 52 0.61 -1.93 0.63
CA THR A 52 0.37 -0.49 0.62
C THR A 52 -0.62 -0.11 -0.48
N PHE A 53 -1.38 0.95 -0.22
CA PHE A 53 -2.43 1.46 -1.12
C PHE A 53 -2.41 2.99 -1.14
N GLY A 54 -2.64 3.58 -2.30
CA GLY A 54 -2.59 5.03 -2.48
C GLY A 54 -1.15 5.57 -2.49
N ALA A 55 -0.99 6.85 -2.17
CA ALA A 55 0.30 7.53 -2.18
C ALA A 55 0.53 8.35 -0.91
N LEU A 56 1.72 8.23 -0.33
CA LEU A 56 2.15 9.04 0.80
C LEU A 56 2.41 10.47 0.32
N ASN A 57 1.79 11.46 0.97
CA ASN A 57 1.99 12.87 0.63
C ASN A 57 3.39 13.35 1.05
N GLY A 58 3.81 14.53 0.56
CA GLY A 58 5.16 15.06 0.83
C GLY A 58 5.44 15.29 2.32
N GLU A 59 4.41 15.61 3.10
CA GLU A 59 4.48 15.81 4.55
C GLU A 59 4.40 14.50 5.36
N ARG A 60 4.10 13.38 4.70
CA ARG A 60 3.86 12.06 5.29
C ARG A 60 2.76 12.03 6.35
N SER A 61 1.80 12.95 6.25
CA SER A 61 0.72 13.15 7.23
C SER A 61 -0.55 12.33 6.94
N ASN A 62 -0.61 11.66 5.77
CA ASN A 62 -1.79 10.91 5.33
C ASN A 62 -1.68 9.38 5.48
N ALA A 63 -0.75 8.89 6.31
CA ALA A 63 -0.55 7.46 6.53
C ALA A 63 -1.58 6.88 7.52
N ILE A 64 -2.16 5.72 7.18
CA ILE A 64 -3.01 4.91 8.07
C ILE A 64 -2.44 3.50 8.16
N LEU A 65 -2.15 3.04 9.38
CA LEU A 65 -1.79 1.64 9.64
C LEU A 65 -3.05 0.82 9.93
N PHE A 66 -3.25 -0.28 9.21
CA PHE A 66 -4.42 -1.13 9.34
C PHE A 66 -4.02 -2.58 9.67
N PRO A 67 -4.15 -3.04 10.93
CA PRO A 67 -3.81 -4.41 11.31
C PRO A 67 -4.87 -5.42 10.85
N THR A 68 -4.43 -6.65 10.58
CA THR A 68 -5.34 -7.80 10.38
C THR A 68 -5.93 -8.28 11.70
N TRP A 69 -7.09 -8.95 11.64
CA TRP A 69 -7.64 -9.72 12.76
C TRP A 69 -6.97 -11.09 12.87
N ALA A 70 -7.35 -11.89 13.89
CA ALA A 70 -6.85 -13.25 14.07
C ALA A 70 -7.11 -14.12 12.82
N SER A 71 -6.07 -14.75 12.28
CA SER A 71 -6.10 -15.53 11.04
C SER A 71 -6.50 -14.75 9.78
N GLY A 72 -6.61 -13.43 9.86
CA GLY A 72 -6.79 -12.56 8.71
C GLY A 72 -5.49 -12.32 7.97
N THR A 73 -5.60 -11.93 6.70
CA THR A 73 -4.47 -11.57 5.83
C THR A 73 -4.69 -10.18 5.23
N THR A 74 -3.59 -9.51 4.88
CA THR A 74 -3.64 -8.22 4.18
C THR A 74 -4.32 -8.29 2.80
N GLU A 75 -4.37 -9.48 2.19
CA GLU A 75 -5.12 -9.72 0.95
C GLU A 75 -6.64 -9.58 1.16
N GLN A 76 -7.18 -10.17 2.23
CA GLN A 76 -8.61 -10.07 2.54
C GLN A 76 -9.05 -8.62 2.84
N LEU A 77 -8.14 -7.81 3.40
CA LEU A 77 -8.38 -6.39 3.65
C LEU A 77 -8.47 -5.55 2.38
N MET A 78 -7.96 -6.00 1.23
CA MET A 78 -7.91 -5.20 -0.01
C MET A 78 -9.26 -4.61 -0.41
N SER A 79 -10.35 -5.36 -0.20
CA SER A 79 -11.72 -4.93 -0.56
C SER A 79 -12.23 -3.72 0.24
N ASN A 80 -11.58 -3.37 1.35
CA ASN A 80 -11.92 -2.23 2.20
C ASN A 80 -11.28 -0.91 1.74
N PHE A 81 -10.37 -0.94 0.76
CA PHE A 81 -9.56 0.22 0.38
C PHE A 81 -9.82 0.64 -1.07
N GLY A 82 -10.01 1.94 -1.30
CA GLY A 82 -10.35 2.49 -2.61
C GLY A 82 -11.39 3.61 -2.55
N ALA A 83 -11.62 4.27 -3.69
CA ALA A 83 -12.65 5.29 -3.80
C ALA A 83 -14.04 4.71 -3.43
N GLY A 84 -14.74 5.35 -2.50
CA GLY A 84 -16.05 4.89 -2.01
C GLY A 84 -16.01 3.64 -1.11
N ARG A 85 -14.84 3.22 -0.65
CA ARG A 85 -14.67 2.11 0.32
C ARG A 85 -14.47 2.65 1.74
N LEU A 86 -14.21 1.76 2.69
CA LEU A 86 -13.98 2.12 4.10
C LEU A 86 -12.85 3.15 4.25
N VAL A 87 -11.76 2.98 3.50
CA VAL A 87 -10.67 3.97 3.44
C VAL A 87 -10.46 4.41 1.99
N ASP A 88 -10.63 5.71 1.77
CA ASP A 88 -10.42 6.36 0.47
C ASP A 88 -8.92 6.54 0.19
N THR A 89 -8.36 5.65 -0.63
CA THR A 89 -6.93 5.63 -0.99
C THR A 89 -6.55 6.71 -2.01
N SER A 90 -7.51 7.51 -2.50
CA SER A 90 -7.19 8.75 -3.22
C SER A 90 -6.73 9.86 -2.28
N LYS A 91 -6.98 9.72 -0.96
CA LYS A 91 -6.63 10.70 0.08
C LYS A 91 -5.57 10.17 1.04
N TYR A 92 -5.68 8.91 1.42
CA TYR A 92 -4.82 8.29 2.42
C TYR A 92 -3.88 7.25 1.82
N TYR A 93 -2.69 7.16 2.41
CA TYR A 93 -1.75 6.08 2.18
C TYR A 93 -1.96 5.00 3.23
N VAL A 94 -2.54 3.87 2.83
CA VAL A 94 -2.85 2.78 3.76
C VAL A 94 -1.71 1.78 3.77
N ILE A 95 -1.27 1.38 4.96
CA ILE A 95 -0.34 0.28 5.21
C ILE A 95 -1.14 -0.82 5.91
N ALA A 96 -1.57 -1.83 5.17
CA ALA A 96 -2.18 -3.01 5.77
C ALA A 96 -1.06 -3.96 6.23
N VAL A 97 -1.10 -4.41 7.48
CA VAL A 97 -0.03 -5.21 8.09
C VAL A 97 -0.55 -6.58 8.55
N ASP A 98 0.17 -7.63 8.16
CA ASP A 98 -0.08 -8.99 8.61
C ASP A 98 0.37 -9.17 10.06
N ALA A 99 -0.34 -10.01 10.82
CA ALA A 99 0.04 -10.31 12.19
C ALA A 99 1.29 -11.22 12.24
N LEU A 100 2.09 -11.11 13.30
CA LEU A 100 3.21 -12.04 13.50
C LEU A 100 2.71 -13.49 13.56
N GLY A 101 3.28 -14.35 12.71
CA GLY A 101 2.98 -15.79 12.70
C GLY A 101 1.67 -16.18 11.99
N ASN A 102 1.02 -15.28 11.23
CA ASN A 102 -0.23 -15.61 10.52
C ASN A 102 -0.05 -16.29 9.15
N GLY A 103 1.19 -16.58 8.74
CA GLY A 103 1.52 -17.22 7.45
C GLY A 103 2.90 -16.84 6.93
#